data_AF-A0A257QVI6-F1
#
_entry.id   AF-A0A257QVI6-F1
#
_cell.length_a   1.000
_cell.length_b   1.000
_cell.length_c   1.000
_cell.angle_alpha   90.00
_cell.angle_beta   90.00
_cell.angle_gamma   90.00
#
_symmetry.space_group_name_H-M   'P 1'
#
loop_
_entity.id
_entity.type
_entity.pdbx_description
1 polymer ?
#
loop_
_entity_poly.entity_id
_entity_poly.type
_entity_poly.pdbx_seq_one_letter_code
_entity_poly.pdbx_strand_id
1 'polypeptide(L)'
;IVLSEGLTTETYLDTGNRDLFANGPGAMVLHPDLSGIDRPKSWHQDACAELVTDAAFVEPIWQSLADRAGERLGIVDHVMTSDDPDLHVLIDGQRITGRVIEGRVYHFDLPQGARDIIIASRAARPSDAQPWLDDRRLLGVAIGQIVADGVLIAPASYGQGWHEEEPHHRWTDGAAHLRLAEPALTLMIDVCGSLSYRQPRSRPAAA
;
A
#
# COMPACT_ATOMS: atom_id res chain seq x y z
N ILE A 1 -11.43 29.00 -21.20
CA ILE A 1 -10.16 28.24 -21.11
C ILE A 1 -9.47 28.70 -19.84
N VAL A 2 -9.12 27.78 -18.95
CA VAL A 2 -8.31 28.08 -17.77
C VAL A 2 -6.88 27.66 -18.05
N LEU A 3 -5.93 28.50 -17.63
CA LEU A 3 -4.50 28.28 -17.79
C LEU A 3 -3.85 28.19 -16.42
N SER A 4 -3.08 27.15 -16.18
CA SER A 4 -2.22 27.00 -14.99
C SER A 4 -0.78 27.13 -15.44
N GLU A 5 -0.10 28.21 -15.04
CA GLU A 5 1.26 28.52 -15.52
C GLU A 5 1.40 28.51 -17.06
N GLY A 6 0.35 28.94 -17.77
CA GLY A 6 0.30 28.97 -19.23
C GLY A 6 -0.14 27.67 -19.92
N LEU A 7 -0.35 26.58 -19.17
CA LEU A 7 -0.85 25.31 -19.70
C LEU A 7 -2.38 25.25 -19.61
N THR A 8 -3.06 24.85 -20.68
CA THR A 8 -4.52 24.62 -20.66
C THR A 8 -4.88 23.52 -19.67
N THR A 9 -5.83 23.78 -18.78
CA THR A 9 -6.21 22.84 -17.71
C THR A 9 -7.73 22.67 -17.63
N GLU A 10 -8.17 21.43 -17.40
CA GLU A 10 -9.54 21.13 -16.99
C GLU A 10 -9.71 21.48 -15.51
N THR A 11 -10.68 22.32 -15.18
CA THR A 11 -10.84 22.83 -13.81
C THR A 11 -11.47 21.84 -12.85
N TYR A 12 -12.44 21.06 -13.33
CA TYR A 12 -13.22 20.15 -12.51
C TYR A 12 -14.03 19.19 -13.37
N LEU A 13 -13.90 17.89 -13.10
CA LEU A 13 -14.77 16.86 -13.63
C LEU A 13 -15.88 16.56 -12.61
N ASP A 14 -17.13 16.75 -13.02
CA ASP A 14 -18.30 16.55 -12.15
C ASP A 14 -18.61 15.06 -11.98
N THR A 15 -17.99 14.43 -10.98
CA THR A 15 -18.24 13.02 -10.64
C THR A 15 -19.52 12.84 -9.82
N GLY A 16 -20.51 13.73 -10.03
CA GLY A 16 -21.84 13.72 -9.42
C GLY A 16 -21.89 14.30 -8.01
N ASN A 17 -20.94 15.18 -7.67
CA ASN A 17 -20.87 15.88 -6.39
C ASN A 17 -21.01 17.41 -6.52
N ARG A 18 -21.41 17.93 -7.67
CA ARG A 18 -21.57 19.38 -7.92
C ARG A 18 -22.51 20.07 -6.93
N ASP A 19 -23.62 19.43 -6.57
CA ASP A 19 -24.61 20.02 -5.68
C ASP A 19 -24.06 20.25 -4.25
N LEU A 20 -22.95 19.60 -3.89
CA LEU A 20 -22.24 19.83 -2.62
C LEU A 20 -21.50 21.18 -2.58
N PHE A 21 -21.16 21.75 -3.74
CA PHE A 21 -20.36 22.97 -3.86
C PHE A 21 -21.18 24.16 -4.40
N ALA A 22 -22.45 23.93 -4.74
CA ALA A 22 -23.34 24.97 -5.24
C ALA A 22 -23.70 25.94 -4.10
N ASN A 23 -22.99 27.07 -4.01
CA ASN A 23 -23.37 28.21 -3.19
C ASN A 23 -24.59 28.93 -3.82
N GLY A 24 -25.77 28.30 -3.76
CA GLY A 24 -27.02 28.83 -4.31
C GLY A 24 -27.94 29.40 -3.23
N PRO A 25 -28.90 30.29 -3.57
CA PRO A 25 -29.87 30.87 -2.64
C PRO A 25 -30.97 29.88 -2.19
N GLY A 26 -30.76 28.57 -2.39
CA GLY A 26 -31.70 27.50 -2.12
C GLY A 26 -31.45 26.78 -0.79
N ALA A 27 -32.31 25.82 -0.46
CA ALA A 27 -32.15 24.99 0.72
C ALA A 27 -30.80 24.24 0.66
N MET A 28 -29.91 24.56 1.60
CA MET A 28 -28.66 23.85 1.79
C MET A 28 -28.98 22.41 2.18
N VAL A 29 -28.42 21.44 1.45
CA VAL A 29 -28.57 20.03 1.81
C VAL A 29 -27.81 19.80 3.12
N LEU A 30 -28.54 19.73 4.23
CA LEU A 30 -27.95 19.56 5.58
C LEU A 30 -27.32 18.17 5.77
N HIS A 31 -27.78 17.19 5.01
CA HIS A 31 -27.31 15.80 5.02
C HIS A 31 -27.08 15.33 3.58
N PRO A 32 -25.98 15.73 2.93
CA PRO A 32 -25.69 15.29 1.59
C PRO A 32 -25.50 13.78 1.57
N ASP A 33 -26.23 13.10 0.69
CA ASP A 33 -26.00 11.69 0.41
C ASP A 33 -24.71 11.56 -0.40
N LEU A 34 -23.61 11.21 0.25
CA LEU A 34 -22.32 10.98 -0.40
C LEU A 34 -22.27 9.66 -1.19
N SER A 35 -23.34 8.86 -1.13
CA SER A 35 -23.50 7.60 -1.85
C SER A 35 -24.41 7.70 -3.08
N GLY A 36 -25.24 8.74 -3.15
CA GLY A 36 -26.18 9.01 -4.23
C GLY A 36 -25.56 9.86 -5.33
N ILE A 37 -25.01 9.21 -6.36
CA ILE A 37 -24.39 9.90 -7.49
C ILE A 37 -25.38 9.96 -8.66
N ASP A 38 -26.06 11.09 -8.83
CA ASP A 38 -26.83 11.34 -10.04
C ASP A 38 -25.87 11.60 -11.21
N ARG A 39 -25.65 10.56 -12.04
CA ARG A 39 -24.86 10.61 -13.29
C ARG A 39 -23.39 11.06 -13.11
N PRO A 40 -22.54 10.28 -12.42
CA PRO A 40 -21.12 10.60 -12.35
C PRO A 40 -20.55 10.68 -13.76
N LYS A 41 -19.91 11.80 -14.09
CA LYS A 41 -18.91 11.77 -15.14
C LYS A 41 -17.78 10.84 -14.72
N SER A 42 -17.25 10.08 -15.67
CA SER A 42 -16.10 9.22 -15.44
C SER A 42 -14.89 9.76 -16.18
N TRP A 43 -13.70 9.58 -15.61
CA TRP A 43 -12.48 10.03 -16.26
C TRP A 43 -12.28 9.41 -17.65
N HIS A 44 -12.68 8.15 -17.80
CA HIS A 44 -12.56 7.41 -19.05
C HIS A 44 -13.48 7.95 -20.16
N GLN A 45 -14.63 8.56 -19.84
CA GLN A 45 -15.63 8.94 -20.84
C GLN A 45 -15.75 10.46 -21.03
N ASP A 46 -15.55 11.23 -19.97
CA ASP A 46 -15.96 12.62 -19.91
C ASP A 46 -14.82 13.63 -19.69
N ALA A 47 -13.61 13.14 -19.37
CA ALA A 47 -12.46 14.01 -19.15
C ALA A 47 -11.96 14.63 -20.46
N CYS A 48 -11.45 15.85 -20.39
CA CYS A 48 -10.89 16.54 -21.56
C CYS A 48 -9.53 15.96 -21.99
N ALA A 49 -8.86 15.23 -21.10
CA ALA A 49 -7.60 14.56 -21.34
C ALA A 49 -7.58 13.18 -20.65
N GLU A 50 -6.83 12.25 -21.24
CA GLU A 50 -6.62 10.92 -20.70
C GLU A 50 -5.89 10.98 -19.34
N LEU A 51 -6.30 10.13 -18.41
CA LEU A 51 -5.57 9.92 -17.16
C LEU A 51 -4.39 8.98 -17.44
N VAL A 52 -3.17 9.51 -17.37
CA VAL A 52 -1.94 8.73 -17.55
C VAL A 52 -1.25 8.57 -16.21
N THR A 53 -1.25 7.33 -15.69
CA THR A 53 -0.59 6.95 -14.42
C THR A 53 0.56 5.96 -14.62
N ASP A 54 0.89 5.65 -15.88
CA ASP A 54 2.00 4.77 -16.20
C ASP A 54 3.33 5.37 -15.74
N ALA A 55 4.10 4.58 -15.00
CA ALA A 55 5.35 5.00 -14.41
C ALA A 55 6.36 5.50 -15.46
N ALA A 56 6.44 4.83 -16.62
CA ALA A 56 7.41 5.21 -17.67
C ALA A 56 7.08 6.57 -18.30
N PHE A 57 5.81 6.99 -18.24
CA PHE A 57 5.40 8.32 -18.65
C PHE A 57 5.54 9.36 -17.53
N VAL A 58 5.14 9.04 -16.30
CA VAL A 58 5.08 9.99 -15.18
C VAL A 58 6.46 10.25 -14.56
N GLU A 59 7.32 9.23 -14.48
CA GLU A 59 8.63 9.31 -13.83
C GLU A 59 9.53 10.41 -14.42
N PRO A 60 9.73 10.52 -15.75
CA PRO A 60 10.59 11.57 -16.31
C PRO A 60 10.05 13.00 -16.05
N ILE A 61 8.72 13.17 -16.03
CA ILE A 61 8.09 14.45 -15.73
C ILE A 61 8.33 14.80 -14.26
N TRP A 62 8.12 13.83 -13.36
CA TRP A 62 8.35 14.02 -11.94
C TRP A 62 9.82 14.38 -11.65
N GLN A 63 10.78 13.66 -12.25
CA GLN A 63 12.21 13.93 -12.10
C GLN A 63 12.57 15.35 -12.56
N SER A 64 12.09 15.76 -13.73
CA SER A 64 12.33 17.13 -14.23
C SER A 64 11.79 18.21 -13.28
N LEU A 65 10.63 17.98 -12.66
CA LEU A 65 10.04 18.90 -11.68
C LEU A 65 10.82 18.91 -10.37
N ALA A 66 11.27 17.73 -9.91
CA ALA A 66 12.06 17.57 -8.69
C ALA A 66 13.44 18.25 -8.82
N ASP A 67 14.13 18.05 -9.94
CA ASP A 67 15.42 18.70 -10.23
C ASP A 67 15.27 20.22 -10.22
N ARG A 68 14.24 20.74 -10.91
CA ARG A 68 13.95 22.17 -10.94
C ARG A 68 13.62 22.73 -9.55
N ALA A 69 12.94 21.96 -8.70
CA ALA A 69 12.64 22.35 -7.32
C ALA A 69 13.92 22.35 -6.46
N GLY A 70 14.80 21.38 -6.64
CA GLY A 70 16.11 21.35 -5.98
C GLY A 70 16.97 22.56 -6.35
N GLU A 71 17.06 22.87 -7.64
CA GLU A 71 17.84 24.02 -8.13
C GLU A 71 17.30 25.38 -7.68
N ARG A 72 15.97 25.56 -7.72
CA ARG A 72 15.35 26.88 -7.48
C ARG A 72 14.95 27.14 -6.04
N LEU A 73 14.57 26.08 -5.32
CA LEU A 73 13.99 26.18 -3.98
C LEU A 73 14.86 25.50 -2.91
N GLY A 74 15.92 24.78 -3.30
CA GLY A 74 16.76 24.02 -2.38
C GLY A 74 16.03 22.85 -1.72
N ILE A 75 14.91 22.41 -2.30
CA ILE A 75 14.14 21.26 -1.79
C ILE A 75 14.84 19.99 -2.26
N VAL A 76 15.40 19.23 -1.32
CA VAL A 76 16.02 17.93 -1.59
C VAL A 76 15.22 16.86 -0.85
N ASP A 77 14.66 15.90 -1.60
CA ASP A 77 13.97 14.77 -0.99
C ASP A 77 14.98 13.69 -0.60
N HIS A 78 15.31 13.63 0.69
CA HIS A 78 16.08 12.55 1.27
C HIS A 78 15.13 11.60 1.98
N VAL A 79 14.72 10.56 1.26
CA VAL A 79 13.98 9.44 1.83
C VAL A 79 15.01 8.37 2.21
N MET A 80 15.21 8.18 3.51
CA MET A 80 15.93 7.00 3.99
C MET A 80 15.00 5.80 3.87
N THR A 81 15.42 4.77 3.14
CA THR A 81 14.69 3.51 3.02
C THR A 81 15.46 2.36 3.63
N SER A 82 14.76 1.29 3.96
CA SER A 82 15.32 0.02 4.41
C SER A 82 14.62 -1.11 3.68
N ASP A 83 15.37 -2.12 3.28
CA ASP A 83 14.80 -3.31 2.62
C ASP A 83 14.50 -4.44 3.62
N ASP A 84 14.74 -4.23 4.91
CA ASP A 84 14.40 -5.21 5.96
C ASP A 84 12.89 -5.17 6.23
N PRO A 85 12.14 -6.26 6.00
CA PRO A 85 10.71 -6.31 6.26
C PRO A 85 10.37 -6.42 7.75
N ASP A 86 11.33 -6.70 8.65
CA ASP A 86 11.05 -7.06 10.05
C ASP A 86 9.96 -8.15 10.16
N LEU A 87 10.02 -9.17 9.30
CA LEU A 87 8.99 -10.20 9.25
C LEU A 87 8.99 -11.05 10.53
N HIS A 88 7.84 -11.11 11.18
CA HIS A 88 7.61 -11.87 12.39
C HIS A 88 6.19 -12.42 12.43
N VAL A 89 5.93 -13.32 13.37
CA VAL A 89 4.56 -13.76 13.66
C VAL A 89 4.15 -13.36 15.06
N LEU A 90 2.87 -13.07 15.25
CA LEU A 90 2.25 -12.84 16.54
C LEU A 90 1.27 -13.98 16.84
N ILE A 91 1.40 -14.59 18.02
CA ILE A 91 0.46 -15.58 18.56
C ILE A 91 0.10 -15.12 19.96
N ASP A 92 -1.19 -14.94 20.25
CA ASP A 92 -1.68 -14.41 21.53
C ASP A 92 -0.97 -13.10 21.96
N GLY A 93 -0.61 -12.26 20.98
CA GLY A 93 0.13 -11.01 21.19
C GLY A 93 1.63 -11.17 21.44
N GLN A 94 2.15 -12.39 21.50
CA GLN A 94 3.57 -12.67 21.65
C GLN A 94 4.26 -12.71 20.29
N ARG A 95 5.36 -11.95 20.18
CA ARG A 95 6.19 -11.93 18.99
C ARG A 95 7.12 -13.13 18.94
N ILE A 96 7.10 -13.83 17.81
CA ILE A 96 8.03 -14.90 17.46
C ILE A 96 8.81 -14.46 16.24
N THR A 97 10.13 -14.40 16.40
CA THR A 97 11.06 -14.02 15.33
C THR A 97 11.45 -15.25 14.53
N GLY A 98 11.38 -15.15 13.20
CA GLY A 98 11.75 -16.22 12.30
C GLY A 98 13.25 -16.27 12.03
N ARG A 99 13.76 -17.45 11.69
CA ARG A 99 15.11 -17.65 11.15
C ARG A 99 15.05 -17.76 9.63
N VAL A 100 15.97 -17.11 8.92
CA VAL A 100 16.05 -17.16 7.45
C VAL A 100 16.90 -18.37 7.04
N ILE A 101 16.33 -19.30 6.26
CA ILE A 101 17.02 -20.56 5.88
C ILE A 101 17.58 -20.51 4.44
N GLU A 102 16.97 -19.75 3.53
CA GLU A 102 17.41 -19.64 2.12
C GLU A 102 17.23 -18.22 1.54
N GLY A 103 17.59 -17.20 2.31
CA GLY A 103 17.50 -15.77 1.93
C GLY A 103 16.08 -15.20 1.81
N ARG A 104 15.08 -16.03 1.54
CA ARG A 104 13.67 -15.65 1.32
C ARG A 104 12.66 -16.51 2.08
N VAL A 105 13.09 -17.69 2.53
CA VAL A 105 12.26 -18.59 3.35
C VAL A 105 12.50 -18.29 4.82
N TYR A 106 11.43 -17.86 5.50
CA TYR A 106 11.41 -17.64 6.94
C TYR A 106 10.83 -18.86 7.65
N HIS A 107 11.53 -19.36 8.66
CA HIS A 107 11.08 -20.46 9.50
C HIS A 107 10.81 -19.98 10.92
N PHE A 108 9.63 -20.30 11.44
CA PHE A 108 9.18 -19.97 12.79
C PHE A 108 8.94 -21.24 13.58
N ASP A 109 9.48 -21.29 14.81
CA ASP A 109 9.13 -22.32 15.79
C ASP A 109 7.96 -21.77 16.61
N LEU A 110 6.80 -22.43 16.54
CA LEU A 110 5.55 -21.98 17.15
C LEU A 110 5.33 -22.64 18.52
N PRO A 111 4.68 -21.95 19.47
CA PRO A 111 4.26 -22.54 20.74
C PRO A 111 3.19 -23.62 20.51
N GLN A 112 3.08 -24.55 21.47
CA GLN A 112 2.06 -25.59 21.43
C GLN A 112 0.65 -24.96 21.37
N GLY A 113 -0.19 -25.44 20.45
CA GLY A 113 -1.55 -24.93 20.30
C GLY A 113 -1.69 -23.73 19.36
N ALA A 114 -0.59 -23.29 18.73
CA ALA A 114 -0.59 -22.19 17.77
C ALA A 114 -1.53 -22.47 16.58
N ARG A 115 -2.61 -21.69 16.49
CA ARG A 115 -3.64 -21.83 15.45
C ARG A 115 -4.00 -20.50 14.82
N ASP A 116 -4.13 -19.46 15.65
CA ASP A 116 -4.41 -18.09 15.24
C ASP A 116 -3.10 -17.31 15.18
N ILE A 117 -2.69 -16.97 13.97
CA ILE A 117 -1.37 -16.39 13.68
C ILE A 117 -1.58 -15.07 12.94
N ILE A 118 -0.87 -14.02 13.35
CA ILE A 118 -0.76 -12.79 12.56
C ILE A 118 0.66 -12.75 11.99
N ILE A 119 0.77 -12.75 10.67
CA ILE A 119 2.02 -12.53 9.94
C ILE A 119 2.21 -11.03 9.83
N ALA A 120 3.16 -10.49 10.57
CA ALA A 120 3.40 -9.07 10.70
C ALA A 120 4.73 -8.66 10.08
N SER A 121 4.73 -7.53 9.39
CA SER A 121 5.93 -6.95 8.78
C SER A 121 5.83 -5.42 8.77
N ARG A 122 6.93 -4.74 8.45
CA ARG A 122 6.85 -3.38 7.92
C ARG A 122 5.97 -3.39 6.67
N ALA A 123 5.26 -2.30 6.47
CA ALA A 123 4.45 -2.07 5.29
C ALA A 123 4.60 -0.63 4.81
N ALA A 124 4.51 -0.43 3.51
CA ALA A 124 4.61 0.86 2.85
C ALA A 124 3.68 0.93 1.65
N ARG A 125 3.35 2.15 1.21
CA ARG A 125 2.72 2.34 -0.10
C ARG A 125 3.84 2.52 -1.13
N PRO A 126 3.85 1.78 -2.25
CA PRO A 126 4.84 2.00 -3.31
C PRO A 126 4.96 3.47 -3.73
N SER A 127 3.82 4.15 -3.84
CA SER A 127 3.73 5.58 -4.15
C SER A 127 4.44 6.51 -3.14
N ASP A 128 4.68 6.07 -1.90
CA ASP A 128 5.39 6.88 -0.92
C ASP A 128 6.89 6.92 -1.25
N ALA A 129 7.50 5.80 -1.65
CA ALA A 129 8.93 5.79 -1.99
C ALA A 129 9.20 6.21 -3.44
N GLN A 130 8.25 5.94 -4.34
CA GLN A 130 8.32 6.24 -5.77
C GLN A 130 7.06 7.03 -6.17
N PRO A 131 7.09 8.38 -6.05
CA PRO A 131 5.89 9.22 -6.22
C PRO A 131 5.24 9.19 -7.60
N TRP A 132 5.90 8.58 -8.59
CA TRP A 132 5.39 8.37 -9.94
C TRP A 132 4.61 7.05 -10.10
N LEU A 133 4.56 6.20 -9.08
CA LEU A 133 3.70 5.02 -9.04
C LEU A 133 2.31 5.38 -8.51
N ASP A 134 1.25 4.87 -9.15
CA ASP A 134 -0.13 5.02 -8.65
C ASP A 134 -0.61 3.83 -7.80
N ASP A 135 0.28 2.90 -7.45
CA ASP A 135 -0.04 1.87 -6.46
C ASP A 135 0.00 2.47 -5.05
N ARG A 136 -1.20 2.71 -4.52
CA ARG A 136 -1.43 3.29 -3.19
C ARG A 136 -1.78 2.24 -2.14
N ARG A 137 -1.75 0.94 -2.47
CA ARG A 137 -2.02 -0.13 -1.52
C ARG A 137 -0.95 -0.09 -0.41
N LEU A 138 -1.36 -0.33 0.83
CA LEU A 138 -0.41 -0.57 1.91
C LEU A 138 0.08 -2.01 1.77
N LEU A 139 1.34 -2.22 1.39
CA LEU A 139 1.90 -3.55 1.13
C LEU A 139 3.00 -3.87 2.15
N GLY A 140 2.91 -5.04 2.77
CA GLY A 140 3.93 -5.62 3.64
C GLY A 140 4.91 -6.46 2.83
N VAL A 141 4.69 -7.78 2.83
CA VAL A 141 5.50 -8.75 2.07
C VAL A 141 4.64 -9.51 1.07
N ALA A 142 5.22 -9.89 -0.06
CA ALA A 142 4.63 -10.77 -1.04
C ALA A 142 4.92 -12.23 -0.67
N ILE A 143 3.87 -12.98 -0.33
CA ILE A 143 3.99 -14.37 0.11
C ILE A 143 3.58 -15.30 -1.02
N GLY A 144 4.49 -16.20 -1.41
CA GLY A 144 4.24 -17.23 -2.42
C GLY A 144 3.59 -18.46 -1.82
N GLN A 145 4.24 -19.05 -0.81
CA GLN A 145 3.75 -20.25 -0.13
C GLN A 145 3.88 -20.15 1.39
N ILE A 146 2.94 -20.79 2.08
CA ILE A 146 3.00 -21.00 3.53
C ILE A 146 2.89 -22.50 3.78
N VAL A 147 3.80 -23.03 4.58
CA VAL A 147 3.83 -24.45 4.98
C VAL A 147 3.81 -24.52 6.50
N ALA A 148 2.87 -25.27 7.09
CA ALA A 148 2.86 -25.54 8.54
C ALA A 148 3.04 -27.03 8.78
N ASP A 149 4.02 -27.42 9.62
CA ASP A 149 4.38 -28.81 9.90
C ASP A 149 4.54 -29.69 8.64
N GLY A 150 5.11 -29.11 7.57
CA GLY A 150 5.34 -29.77 6.29
C GLY A 150 4.11 -29.82 5.36
N VAL A 151 2.97 -29.25 5.76
CA VAL A 151 1.73 -29.21 4.97
C VAL A 151 1.54 -27.83 4.36
N LEU A 152 1.32 -27.78 3.04
CA LEU A 152 0.99 -26.53 2.33
C LEU A 152 -0.35 -25.98 2.81
N ILE A 153 -0.37 -24.71 3.20
CA ILE A 153 -1.57 -24.03 3.69
C ILE A 153 -2.37 -23.45 2.54
N ALA A 154 -3.67 -23.78 2.51
CA ALA A 154 -4.57 -23.30 1.48
C ALA A 154 -5.06 -21.86 1.77
N PRO A 155 -5.36 -21.06 0.74
CA PRO A 155 -5.90 -19.70 0.89
C PRO A 155 -7.18 -19.59 1.72
N ALA A 156 -7.95 -20.67 1.88
CA ALA A 156 -9.11 -20.70 2.77
C ALA A 156 -8.76 -20.46 4.25
N SER A 157 -7.48 -20.58 4.62
CA SER A 157 -6.95 -20.27 5.95
C SER A 157 -6.61 -18.79 6.13
N TYR A 158 -6.68 -17.99 5.06
CA TYR A 158 -6.28 -16.58 5.05
C TYR A 158 -7.46 -15.71 5.50
N GLY A 159 -7.21 -14.84 6.48
CA GLY A 159 -8.19 -13.92 7.05
C GLY A 159 -8.05 -12.49 6.52
N GLN A 160 -8.21 -11.53 7.42
CA GLN A 160 -7.96 -10.11 7.13
C GLN A 160 -6.48 -9.83 6.87
N GLY A 161 -6.17 -8.72 6.22
CA GLY A 161 -4.80 -8.26 5.97
C GLY A 161 -4.10 -8.86 4.75
N TRP A 162 -4.87 -9.53 3.89
CA TRP A 162 -4.42 -10.06 2.61
C TRP A 162 -5.02 -9.25 1.45
N HIS A 163 -4.19 -8.88 0.47
CA HIS A 163 -4.65 -8.28 -0.79
C HIS A 163 -5.20 -9.35 -1.75
N GLU A 164 -5.68 -8.92 -2.91
CA GLU A 164 -6.06 -9.83 -3.99
C GLU A 164 -4.86 -10.68 -4.45
N GLU A 165 -5.16 -11.86 -5.00
CA GLU A 165 -4.14 -12.76 -5.52
C GLU A 165 -3.52 -12.18 -6.79
N GLU A 166 -2.19 -12.15 -6.80
CA GLU A 166 -1.39 -11.83 -7.96
C GLU A 166 -0.71 -13.11 -8.47
N PRO A 167 -0.17 -13.12 -9.71
CA PRO A 167 0.47 -14.31 -10.25
C PRO A 167 1.53 -14.86 -9.28
N HIS A 168 1.26 -16.06 -8.75
CA HIS A 168 2.11 -16.84 -7.84
C HIS A 168 2.28 -16.30 -6.42
N HIS A 169 1.59 -15.24 -6.02
CA HIS A 169 1.75 -14.68 -4.67
C HIS A 169 0.57 -13.84 -4.22
N ARG A 170 0.57 -13.48 -2.93
CA ARG A 170 -0.37 -12.53 -2.36
C ARG A 170 0.36 -11.57 -1.43
N TRP A 171 0.09 -10.29 -1.59
CA TRP A 171 0.62 -9.28 -0.67
C TRP A 171 -0.12 -9.29 0.65
N THR A 172 0.62 -9.13 1.75
CA THR A 172 0.05 -8.72 3.04
C THR A 172 -0.10 -7.20 3.09
N ASP A 173 -0.92 -6.68 4.00
CA ASP A 173 -1.02 -5.25 4.29
C ASP A 173 -0.10 -4.78 5.44
N GLY A 174 0.75 -5.68 5.93
CA GLY A 174 1.59 -5.50 7.13
C GLY A 174 1.11 -6.29 8.35
N ALA A 175 -0.14 -6.79 8.37
CA ALA A 175 -0.66 -7.62 9.45
C ALA A 175 -1.69 -8.64 8.92
N ALA A 176 -1.20 -9.70 8.30
CA ALA A 176 -2.05 -10.71 7.66
C ALA A 176 -2.44 -11.84 8.62
N HIS A 177 -3.74 -12.09 8.76
CA HIS A 177 -4.29 -13.14 9.61
C HIS A 177 -4.24 -14.50 8.91
N LEU A 178 -3.82 -15.51 9.65
CA LEU A 178 -3.76 -16.91 9.25
C LEU A 178 -4.38 -17.76 10.34
N ARG A 179 -5.45 -18.51 10.02
CA ARG A 179 -6.08 -19.47 10.92
C ARG A 179 -5.86 -20.89 10.41
N LEU A 180 -5.03 -21.64 11.11
CA LEU A 180 -4.75 -23.03 10.77
C LEU A 180 -5.95 -23.93 11.11
N ALA A 181 -6.16 -24.99 10.32
CA ALA A 181 -7.19 -25.99 10.60
C ALA A 181 -6.90 -26.70 11.93
N GLU A 182 -5.66 -27.16 12.09
CA GLU A 182 -5.10 -27.79 13.28
C GLU A 182 -3.90 -26.97 13.79
N PRO A 183 -3.58 -27.03 15.09
CA PRO A 183 -2.38 -26.39 15.61
C PRO A 183 -1.10 -26.92 14.96
N ALA A 184 -0.11 -26.06 14.78
CA ALA A 184 1.21 -26.42 14.23
C ALA A 184 2.36 -26.02 15.16
N LEU A 185 3.50 -26.68 15.03
CA LEU A 185 4.74 -26.37 15.76
C LEU A 185 5.77 -25.62 14.90
N THR A 186 5.63 -25.68 13.58
CA THR A 186 6.51 -25.01 12.64
C THR A 186 5.69 -24.29 11.57
N LEU A 187 6.20 -23.12 11.16
CA LEU A 187 5.66 -22.37 10.03
C LEU A 187 6.81 -21.93 9.14
N MET A 188 6.71 -22.21 7.84
CA MET A 188 7.60 -21.69 6.83
C MET A 188 6.82 -20.76 5.91
N ILE A 189 7.40 -19.59 5.64
CA ILE A 189 6.82 -18.59 4.74
C ILE A 189 7.86 -18.28 3.66
N ASP A 190 7.48 -18.51 2.40
CA ASP A 190 8.26 -18.12 1.24
C ASP A 190 7.91 -16.68 0.83
N VAL A 191 8.88 -15.77 0.99
CA VAL A 191 8.74 -14.36 0.63
C VAL A 191 9.34 -14.12 -0.75
N CYS A 192 8.47 -13.93 -1.74
CA CYS A 192 8.86 -13.73 -3.13
C CYS A 192 9.20 -12.26 -3.46
N GLY A 193 8.79 -11.32 -2.61
CA GLY A 193 9.07 -9.89 -2.76
C GLY A 193 8.83 -9.08 -1.49
N SER A 194 9.49 -7.94 -1.39
CA SER A 194 9.32 -6.94 -0.33
C SER A 194 9.46 -5.54 -0.92
N LEU A 195 8.99 -4.53 -0.19
CA LEU A 195 9.18 -3.13 -0.57
C LEU A 195 10.44 -2.54 0.08
N SER A 196 10.87 -1.39 -0.42
CA SER A 196 11.74 -0.48 0.32
C SER A 196 10.90 0.35 1.28
N TYR A 197 11.06 0.11 2.58
CA TYR A 197 10.28 0.73 3.63
C TYR A 197 10.92 2.06 4.03
N ARG A 198 10.13 3.15 4.07
CA ARG A 198 10.62 4.43 4.58
C ARG A 198 11.03 4.28 6.05
N GLN A 199 12.26 4.62 6.37
CA GLN A 199 12.69 4.75 7.76
C GLN A 199 12.08 6.03 8.35
N PRO A 200 11.61 5.99 9.62
CA PRO A 200 11.23 7.20 10.32
C PRO A 200 12.42 8.16 10.32
N ARG A 201 12.19 9.43 9.98
CA ARG A 201 13.23 10.46 10.15
C ARG A 201 13.67 10.44 11.60
N SER A 202 14.95 10.11 11.84
CA SER A 202 15.53 10.22 13.17
C SER A 202 15.41 11.68 13.60
N ARG A 203 14.63 11.91 14.65
CA ARG A 203 14.58 13.23 15.30
C ARG A 203 15.98 13.46 15.86
N PRO A 204 16.66 14.57 15.56
CA PRO A 204 17.94 14.85 16.20
C PRO A 204 17.71 14.88 17.72
N ALA A 205 18.57 14.16 18.45
CA ALA A 205 18.55 14.21 19.90
C ALA A 205 18.69 15.67 20.32
N ALA A 206 17.76 16.15 21.15
CA ALA A 206 17.88 17.47 21.76
C ALA A 206 19.18 17.48 22.57
N ALA A 207 20.11 18.34 22.18
CA ALA A 207 21.32 18.64 22.93
C ALA A 207 21.00 19.56 24.12
#